data_AF-A0A2D5ENL1-F1
#
_entry.id   AF-A0A2D5ENL1-F1
#
_cell.length_a   1.000
_cell.length_b   1.000
_cell.length_c   1.000
_cell.angle_alpha   90.00
_cell.angle_beta   90.00
_cell.angle_gamma   90.00
#
_symmetry.space_group_name_H-M   'P 1'
#
loop_
_entity.id
_entity.type
_entity.pdbx_description
1 polymer ?
#
loop_
_entity_poly.entity_id
_entity_poly.type
_entity_poly.pdbx_seq_one_letter_code
_entity_poly.pdbx_strand_id
1 'polypeptide(L)'
;MYRCELCNAVQAPRTPAVKVVVETRPAEYPSRPKAHKMRIGRKLKSFDDPGGAGYEIAREAFACPRCAEEFLAKQAEAEAAGLFDEEPQLTPDPVREPEPAAETPAEA
;
A
#
# COMPACT_ATOMS: atom_id res chain seq x y z
N MET A 1 -25.74 -7.13 -1.08
CA MET A 1 -25.83 -6.06 -0.07
C MET A 1 -24.49 -6.05 0.65
N TYR A 2 -23.85 -4.90 0.75
CA TYR A 2 -22.54 -4.70 1.40
C TYR A 2 -22.53 -3.35 2.10
N ARG A 3 -21.58 -3.11 3.00
CA ARG A 3 -21.37 -1.77 3.58
C ARG A 3 -20.26 -1.08 2.81
N CYS A 4 -20.53 0.12 2.31
CA CYS A 4 -19.49 0.97 1.75
C CYS A 4 -18.53 1.38 2.88
N GLU A 5 -17.23 1.14 2.72
CA GLU A 5 -16.23 1.44 3.74
C GLU A 5 -15.89 2.94 3.83
N LEU A 6 -16.27 3.73 2.81
CA LEU A 6 -16.06 5.18 2.79
C LEU A 6 -17.20 5.94 3.49
N CYS A 7 -18.46 5.57 3.22
CA CYS A 7 -19.63 6.26 3.79
C CYS A 7 -20.40 5.44 4.83
N ASN A 8 -19.96 4.21 5.13
CA ASN A 8 -20.55 3.26 6.08
C ASN A 8 -22.02 2.88 5.83
N ALA A 9 -22.61 3.31 4.71
CA ALA A 9 -23.98 2.98 4.34
C ALA A 9 -24.08 1.56 3.75
N VAL A 10 -25.13 0.84 4.15
CA VAL A 10 -25.50 -0.45 3.56
C VAL A 10 -26.10 -0.21 2.18
N GLN A 11 -25.49 -0.79 1.15
CA GLN A 11 -25.92 -0.65 -0.24
C GLN A 11 -26.98 -1.68 -0.60
N ALA A 12 -27.96 -1.25 -1.41
CA ALA A 12 -29.06 -2.08 -1.86
C ALA A 12 -28.58 -3.32 -2.66
N PRO A 13 -29.40 -4.37 -2.76
CA PRO A 13 -29.11 -5.48 -3.66
C PRO A 13 -28.89 -4.99 -5.10
N ARG A 14 -27.96 -5.62 -5.81
CA ARG A 14 -27.57 -5.30 -7.20
C ARG A 14 -26.87 -3.94 -7.41
N THR A 15 -26.59 -3.18 -6.36
CA THR A 15 -25.62 -2.08 -6.46
C THR A 15 -24.21 -2.69 -6.55
N PRO A 16 -23.39 -2.33 -7.56
CA PRO A 16 -22.02 -2.85 -7.66
C PRO A 16 -21.13 -2.25 -6.56
N ALA A 17 -20.17 -3.03 -6.08
CA ALA A 17 -19.10 -2.56 -5.21
C ALA A 17 -17.86 -2.26 -6.06
N VAL A 18 -17.28 -1.08 -5.88
CA VAL A 18 -16.05 -0.67 -6.57
C VAL A 18 -14.93 -0.70 -5.56
N LYS A 19 -13.82 -1.37 -5.90
CA LYS A 19 -12.61 -1.32 -5.08
C LYS A 19 -11.83 -0.06 -5.41
N VAL A 20 -11.50 0.72 -4.39
CA VAL A 20 -10.63 1.89 -4.52
C VAL A 20 -9.36 1.69 -3.69
N VAL A 21 -8.24 2.16 -4.22
CA VAL A 21 -6.93 2.13 -3.55
C VAL A 21 -6.82 3.35 -2.67
N VAL A 22 -6.86 3.15 -1.36
CA VAL A 22 -6.83 4.25 -0.38
C VAL A 22 -5.42 4.66 -0.05
N GLU A 23 -4.51 3.70 -0.02
CA GLU A 23 -3.13 3.91 0.42
C GLU A 23 -2.18 3.04 -0.41
N THR A 24 -1.09 3.64 -0.85
CA THR A 24 0.03 2.96 -1.53
C THR A 24 1.29 3.10 -0.68
N ARG A 25 2.20 2.14 -0.81
CA ARG A 25 3.49 2.15 -0.13
C ARG A 25 4.63 1.83 -1.10
N PRO A 26 5.81 2.44 -0.96
CA PRO A 26 6.96 2.03 -1.75
C PRO A 26 7.38 0.60 -1.36
N ALA A 27 7.79 -0.19 -2.35
CA ALA A 27 8.24 -1.56 -2.17
C ALA A 27 9.46 -1.84 -3.04
N GLU A 28 10.45 -2.52 -2.46
CA GLU A 28 11.63 -3.02 -3.15
C GLU A 28 11.54 -4.54 -3.31
N TYR A 29 11.73 -5.00 -4.54
CA TYR A 29 11.69 -6.39 -4.93
C TYR A 29 13.10 -6.90 -5.22
N PRO A 30 13.57 -7.93 -4.50
CA PRO A 30 14.89 -8.49 -4.75
C PRO A 30 14.94 -9.26 -6.08
N SER A 31 16.14 -9.42 -6.65
CA SER A 31 16.34 -10.26 -7.83
C SER A 31 16.03 -11.73 -7.54
N ARG A 32 15.28 -12.39 -8.42
CA ARG A 32 14.84 -13.78 -8.27
C ARG A 32 15.31 -14.63 -9.45
N PRO A 33 16.32 -15.50 -9.27
CA PRO A 33 16.79 -16.37 -10.35
C PRO A 33 15.76 -17.45 -10.68
N LYS A 34 15.63 -17.78 -11.98
CA LYS A 34 14.74 -18.79 -12.57
C LYS A 34 13.25 -18.61 -12.20
N ALA A 35 12.84 -17.37 -11.93
CA ALA A 35 11.49 -17.03 -11.51
C ALA A 35 10.43 -17.36 -12.57
N HIS A 36 10.73 -17.05 -13.84
CA HIS A 36 9.80 -17.31 -14.94
C HIS A 36 10.19 -18.59 -15.66
N LYS A 37 9.22 -19.49 -15.88
CA LYS A 37 9.42 -20.73 -16.63
C LYS A 37 8.49 -20.73 -17.83
N MET A 38 9.06 -20.82 -19.02
CA MET A 38 8.30 -20.89 -20.27
C MET A 38 8.72 -22.12 -21.05
N ARG A 39 7.72 -22.84 -21.57
CA ARG A 39 7.95 -23.96 -22.49
C ARG A 39 8.11 -23.42 -23.90
N ILE A 40 9.29 -23.65 -24.48
CA ILE A 40 9.58 -23.31 -25.88
C ILE A 40 9.81 -24.62 -26.61
N GLY A 41 8.81 -25.06 -27.37
CA GLY A 41 8.75 -26.38 -27.99
C GLY A 41 8.71 -27.50 -26.93
N ARG A 42 9.65 -28.46 -27.01
CA ARG A 42 9.76 -29.58 -26.05
C ARG A 42 10.62 -29.26 -24.81
N LYS A 43 11.28 -28.09 -24.77
CA LYS A 43 12.22 -27.72 -23.70
C LYS A 43 11.60 -26.69 -22.76
N LEU A 44 11.90 -26.81 -21.47
CA LEU A 44 11.56 -25.82 -20.47
C LEU A 44 12.74 -24.86 -20.31
N LYS A 45 12.53 -23.56 -20.58
CA LYS A 45 13.51 -22.52 -20.30
C LYS A 45 13.08 -21.72 -19.07
N SER A 46 14.05 -21.34 -18.25
CA SER A 46 13.85 -20.44 -17.12
C SER A 46 14.51 -19.09 -17.40
N PHE A 47 13.86 -18.01 -16.97
CA PHE A 47 14.37 -16.65 -17.03
C PHE A 47 14.44 -16.08 -15.62
N ASP A 48 15.45 -15.27 -15.39
CA ASP A 48 15.66 -14.57 -14.13
C ASP A 48 14.82 -13.29 -14.12
N ASP A 49 14.33 -12.94 -12.93
CA ASP A 49 13.64 -11.69 -12.64
C ASP A 49 14.64 -10.77 -11.93
N PRO A 50 15.06 -9.63 -12.51
CA PRO A 50 16.08 -8.77 -11.92
C PRO A 50 15.60 -8.06 -10.63
N GLY A 51 14.30 -8.11 -10.32
CA GLY A 51 13.73 -7.29 -9.25
C GLY A 51 13.62 -5.82 -9.66
N GLY A 52 13.36 -4.95 -8.69
CA GLY A 52 13.17 -3.51 -8.92
C GLY A 52 12.47 -2.81 -7.77
N ALA A 53 12.20 -1.52 -7.91
CA ALA A 53 11.41 -0.74 -6.96
C ALA A 53 10.09 -0.30 -7.60
N GLY A 54 9.04 -0.19 -6.79
CA GLY A 54 7.71 0.24 -7.22
C GLY A 54 6.81 0.58 -6.04
N TYR A 55 5.51 0.64 -6.29
CA TYR A 55 4.51 0.88 -5.27
C TYR A 55 3.57 -0.33 -5.15
N GLU A 56 3.26 -0.70 -3.92
CA GLU A 56 2.22 -1.67 -3.59
C GLU A 56 0.97 -0.98 -3.05
N ILE A 57 -0.17 -1.60 -3.27
CA ILE A 57 -1.41 -1.21 -2.61
C ILE A 57 -1.32 -1.66 -1.15
N ALA A 58 -1.22 -0.70 -0.24
CA ALA A 58 -1.20 -0.95 1.21
C ALA A 58 -2.62 -1.18 1.73
N ARG A 59 -3.59 -0.42 1.21
CA ARG A 59 -4.99 -0.51 1.64
C ARG A 59 -5.96 -0.29 0.48
N GLU A 60 -6.94 -1.20 0.39
CA GLU A 60 -8.11 -1.07 -0.47
C GLU A 60 -9.36 -0.85 0.37
N ALA A 61 -10.38 -0.24 -0.22
CA ALA A 61 -11.71 -0.13 0.37
C ALA A 61 -12.81 -0.50 -0.64
N PHE A 62 -13.85 -1.19 -0.19
CA PHE A 62 -15.06 -1.39 -0.98
C PHE A 62 -15.97 -0.16 -0.88
N ALA A 63 -16.11 0.57 -1.98
CA ALA A 63 -16.91 1.78 -2.07
C ALA A 63 -18.20 1.57 -2.89
N CYS A 64 -19.24 2.34 -2.57
CA CYS A 64 -20.38 2.50 -3.47
C CYS A 64 -19.99 3.34 -4.71
N PRO A 65 -20.73 3.23 -5.82
CA PRO A 65 -20.37 3.90 -7.07
C PRO A 65 -20.13 5.40 -6.89
N ARG A 66 -21.01 6.08 -6.15
CA ARG A 66 -20.87 7.51 -5.84
C ARG A 66 -19.57 7.83 -5.11
N CYS A 67 -19.28 7.11 -4.02
CA CYS A 67 -18.06 7.36 -3.25
C CYS A 67 -16.80 6.98 -4.01
N ALA A 68 -16.88 5.99 -4.91
CA ALA A 68 -15.76 5.64 -5.78
C ALA A 68 -15.48 6.75 -6.80
N GLU A 69 -16.51 7.29 -7.46
CA GLU A 69 -16.37 8.40 -8.40
C GLU A 69 -15.81 9.66 -7.73
N GLU A 70 -16.34 10.04 -6.57
CA GLU A 70 -15.84 11.17 -5.78
C GLU A 70 -14.37 10.99 -5.39
N PHE A 71 -13.97 9.77 -5.04
CA PHE A 71 -12.61 9.47 -4.64
C PHE A 71 -11.64 9.46 -5.83
N LEU A 72 -12.03 8.88 -6.96
CA LEU A 72 -11.23 8.89 -8.19
C LEU A 72 -11.08 10.30 -8.75
N ALA A 73 -12.12 11.14 -8.68
CA ALA A 73 -12.03 12.54 -9.08
C ALA A 73 -11.00 13.29 -8.23
N LYS A 74 -11.02 13.10 -6.90
CA LYS A 74 -10.01 13.69 -5.99
C LYS A 74 -8.60 13.20 -6.28
N GLN A 75 -8.42 11.91 -6.59
CA GLN A 75 -7.10 11.39 -6.96
C GLN A 75 -6.62 11.99 -8.29
N ALA A 76 -7.49 12.09 -9.28
CA ALA A 76 -7.15 12.69 -10.57
C ALA A 76 -6.79 14.18 -10.42
N GLU A 77 -7.50 14.92 -9.56
CA GLU A 77 -7.16 16.30 -9.21
C GLU A 77 -5.80 16.40 -8.51
N ALA A 78 -5.51 15.52 -7.56
CA ALA A 78 -4.21 15.48 -6.86
C ALA A 78 -3.05 15.14 -7.81
N GLU A 79 -3.25 14.16 -8.70
CA GLU A 79 -2.28 13.78 -9.73
C GLU A 79 -2.07 14.92 -10.74
N ALA A 80 -3.15 15.57 -11.20
CA ALA A 80 -3.08 16.72 -12.10
C ALA A 80 -2.44 17.96 -11.46
N ALA A 81 -2.59 18.14 -10.14
CA ALA A 81 -1.93 19.19 -9.38
C ALA A 81 -0.41 18.94 -9.22
N GLY A 82 0.10 17.79 -9.68
CA GLY A 82 1.52 17.46 -9.60
C GLY A 82 2.02 17.26 -8.17
N LEU A 83 1.12 17.06 -7.20
CA LEU A 83 1.48 16.55 -5.88
C LEU A 83 1.78 15.05 -5.99
N PHE A 84 2.85 14.73 -6.70
CA PHE A 84 3.59 13.50 -6.44
C PHE A 84 4.46 13.84 -5.24
N ASP A 85 4.28 13.16 -4.11
CA ASP A 85 5.15 13.29 -2.94
C ASP A 85 6.64 13.10 -3.35
N GLU A 86 7.33 14.18 -3.70
CA GLU A 86 8.79 14.24 -3.73
C GLU A 86 9.26 14.18 -2.28
N GLU A 87 9.95 13.09 -1.97
CA GLU A 87 10.59 12.73 -0.71
C GLU A 87 9.66 12.67 0.52
N PRO A 88 9.47 11.48 1.14
CA PRO A 88 9.11 11.49 2.55
C PRO A 88 10.26 12.19 3.26
N GLN A 89 10.03 13.41 3.74
CA GLN A 89 10.92 14.02 4.71
C GLN A 89 10.93 13.07 5.89
N LEU A 90 11.99 12.27 5.95
CA LEU A 90 12.37 11.51 7.10
C LEU A 90 12.72 12.55 8.16
N THR A 91 11.71 13.16 8.79
CA THR A 91 11.96 13.84 10.05
C THR A 91 12.43 12.72 10.96
N PRO A 92 13.70 12.70 11.40
CA PRO A 92 14.14 11.70 12.33
C PRO A 92 13.20 11.76 13.53
N ASP A 93 12.64 10.62 13.93
CA ASP A 93 11.92 10.51 15.19
C ASP A 93 12.74 11.22 16.27
N PRO A 94 12.15 12.07 17.11
CA PRO A 94 12.89 12.64 18.22
C PRO A 94 13.45 11.46 19.01
N VAL A 95 14.79 11.41 19.10
CA VAL A 95 15.51 10.39 19.86
C VAL A 95 14.84 10.30 21.21
N ARG A 96 14.13 9.20 21.47
CA ARG A 96 13.57 8.91 22.79
C ARG A 96 14.77 8.79 23.70
N GLU A 97 15.01 9.83 24.49
CA GLU A 97 16.07 9.86 25.49
C GLU A 97 15.96 8.59 26.35
N PRO A 98 17.08 7.90 26.65
CA PRO A 98 17.03 6.72 27.47
C PRO A 98 16.47 7.11 28.84
N GLU A 99 15.41 6.40 29.24
CA GLU A 99 14.81 6.54 30.57
C GLU A 99 15.91 6.36 31.63
N PRO A 100 16.01 7.26 32.63
CA PRO A 100 17.03 7.15 33.66
C PRO A 100 16.87 5.81 34.37
N ALA A 101 17.99 5.08 34.51
CA ALA A 101 18.04 3.79 35.15
C ALA A 101 17.36 3.85 36.52
N ALA A 102 16.33 3.03 36.70
CA ALA A 102 15.67 2.87 37.99
C ALA A 102 16.71 2.42 39.03
N GLU A 103 16.91 3.25 40.05
CA GLU A 103 17.77 2.97 41.19
C GLU A 103 17.27 1.70 41.88
N THR A 104 18.09 0.65 41.91
CA THR A 104 17.79 -0.56 42.69
C THR A 104 17.96 -0.23 44.18
N PRO A 105 16.94 -0.43 45.03
CA PRO A 105 17.09 -0.23 46.46
C PRO A 105 18.05 -1.27 47.04
N ALA A 106 19.00 -0.78 47.83
CA ALA A 106 19.94 -1.59 48.59
C ALA A 106 19.20 -2.43 49.63
N GLU A 107 19.41 -3.74 49.61
CA GLU A 107 19.01 -4.65 50.70
C GLU A 107 19.77 -4.30 51.99
N ALA A 108 19.03 -4.31 53.10
CA ALA A 108 19.51 -4.14 54.47
C ALA A 108 19.49 -5.49 55.20
#